data_AF-A0A2N0P5B8-F1
#
_entry.id   AF-A0A2N0P5B8-F1
#
_cell.length_a   1.000
_cell.length_b   1.000
_cell.length_c   1.000
_cell.angle_alpha   90.00
_cell.angle_beta   90.00
_cell.angle_gamma   90.00
#
_symmetry.space_group_name_H-M   'P 1'
#
loop_
_entity.id
_entity.type
_entity.pdbx_description
1 polymer ?
#
loop_
_entity_poly.entity_id
_entity_poly.type
_entity_poly.pdbx_seq_one_letter_code
_entity_poly.pdbx_strand_id
1 'polypeptide(L)'
;MIPLKYLPYEGDVDDRVAFLQGMKEKAPKLGTERIVFETRGRDFQLRNENEVRAMVYSVVTGLTWLHKNSYVHRDIWLANILFLPGVRDYRYIFTDFEYGNASGLKVSERLKDWDDSTLTKNNKYTVKSDLYINLERCL
;
A
#
# COMPACT_ATOMS: atom_id res chain seq x y z
N MET A 1 16.65 2.59 -13.30
CA MET A 1 16.84 1.45 -12.38
C MET A 1 17.35 2.03 -11.06
N ILE A 2 16.54 2.03 -10.01
CA ILE A 2 16.98 2.47 -8.68
C ILE A 2 17.74 1.29 -8.07
N PRO A 3 19.03 1.44 -7.71
CA PRO A 3 19.78 0.36 -7.09
C PRO A 3 19.08 -0.14 -5.84
N LEU A 4 19.09 -1.46 -5.67
CA LEU A 4 18.45 -2.23 -4.60
C LEU A 4 18.74 -1.64 -3.20
N LYS A 5 19.95 -1.11 -2.98
CA LYS A 5 20.38 -0.35 -1.77
C LYS A 5 19.60 0.95 -1.47
N TYR A 6 18.76 1.41 -2.38
CA TYR A 6 17.91 2.59 -2.22
C TYR A 6 16.42 2.22 -2.13
N LEU A 7 16.08 0.93 -2.20
CA LEU A 7 14.78 0.47 -1.75
C LEU A 7 14.85 0.33 -0.23
N PRO A 8 13.90 0.88 0.53
CA PRO A 8 13.73 0.42 1.88
C PRO A 8 13.38 -1.09 1.77
N TYR A 9 13.85 -1.92 2.70
CA TYR A 9 13.50 -3.35 2.81
C TYR A 9 14.31 -4.38 2.00
N GLU A 10 15.52 -4.04 1.55
CA GLU A 10 16.43 -5.04 0.91
C GLU A 10 16.97 -6.12 1.87
N GLY A 11 16.84 -5.92 3.19
CA GLY A 11 17.45 -6.75 4.22
C GLY A 11 16.52 -7.75 4.92
N ASP A 12 17.14 -8.57 5.78
CA ASP A 12 16.52 -9.56 6.68
C ASP A 12 15.43 -8.90 7.57
N VAL A 13 14.57 -9.70 8.18
CA VAL A 13 13.57 -9.29 9.17
C VAL A 13 14.19 -8.35 10.22
N ASP A 14 15.44 -8.58 10.60
CA ASP A 14 16.19 -7.74 11.53
C ASP A 14 16.47 -6.33 10.99
N ASP A 15 16.72 -6.16 9.68
CA ASP A 15 16.91 -4.84 9.06
C ASP A 15 15.59 -4.07 8.95
N ARG A 16 14.47 -4.78 8.76
CA ARG A 16 13.13 -4.19 8.84
C ARG A 16 12.81 -3.72 10.25
N VAL A 17 13.13 -4.55 11.25
CA VAL A 17 12.99 -4.22 12.66
C VAL A 17 13.88 -3.04 13.03
N ALA A 18 15.13 -3.00 12.57
CA ALA A 18 16.05 -1.89 12.80
C ALA A 18 15.60 -0.59 12.11
N PHE A 19 15.06 -0.66 10.90
CA PHE A 19 14.46 0.48 10.20
C PHE A 19 13.25 1.02 10.98
N LEU A 20 12.32 0.16 11.37
CA LEU A 20 11.15 0.53 12.19
C LEU A 20 11.56 1.06 13.58
N GLN A 21 12.64 0.54 14.16
CA GLN A 21 13.22 1.03 15.42
C GLN A 21 13.90 2.38 15.26
N GLY A 22 14.58 2.64 14.14
CA GLY A 22 15.16 3.94 13.80
C GLY A 22 14.10 5.04 13.57
N MET A 23 12.86 4.64 13.27
CA MET A 23 11.70 5.54 13.18
C MET A 23 11.08 5.89 14.55
N LYS A 24 11.50 5.25 15.65
CA LYS A 24 11.05 5.61 17.01
C LYS A 24 11.84 6.79 17.54
N GLU A 25 11.37 8.02 17.28
CA GLU A 25 11.63 9.09 18.26
C GLU A 25 10.86 8.77 19.54
N LYS A 26 11.59 8.67 20.65
CA LYS A 26 11.03 8.39 21.98
C LYS A 26 10.13 9.55 22.42
N ALA A 27 8.84 9.46 22.11
CA ALA A 27 7.81 10.19 22.85
C ALA A 27 7.60 9.50 24.23
N PRO A 28 7.30 10.26 25.30
CA PRO A 28 7.28 9.73 26.65
C PRO A 28 6.16 8.70 26.83
N LYS A 29 6.49 7.61 27.51
CA LYS A 29 5.60 6.47 27.78
C LYS A 29 4.34 6.93 28.54
N LEU A 30 3.18 6.77 27.90
CA LEU A 30 1.98 6.18 28.51
C LEU A 30 1.02 5.73 27.38
N GLY A 31 0.81 4.42 27.25
CA GLY A 31 -0.41 3.84 26.66
C GLY A 31 -0.50 3.59 25.15
N THR A 32 0.20 4.31 24.28
CA THR A 32 -0.01 4.16 22.81
C THR A 32 1.28 4.42 22.04
N GLU A 33 1.81 3.43 21.31
CA GLU A 33 2.95 3.66 20.41
C GLU A 33 2.48 4.48 19.21
N ARG A 34 2.75 5.79 19.23
CA ARG A 34 2.44 6.69 18.11
C ARG A 34 3.60 6.68 17.12
N ILE A 35 3.45 5.98 16.01
CA ILE A 35 4.37 6.12 14.87
C ILE A 35 4.01 7.42 14.17
N VAL A 36 4.89 8.43 14.26
CA VAL A 36 4.69 9.72 13.59
C VAL A 36 5.39 9.68 12.24
N PHE A 37 4.59 9.64 11.18
CA PHE A 37 5.08 9.81 9.81
C PHE A 37 5.06 11.30 9.45
N GLU A 38 6.08 11.78 8.73
CA GLU A 38 5.96 13.07 8.03
C GLU A 38 5.06 12.85 6.81
N THR A 39 3.78 13.22 6.91
CA THR A 39 2.83 13.09 5.80
C THR A 39 3.19 14.08 4.69
N ARG A 40 3.88 13.59 3.65
CA ARG A 40 4.21 14.38 2.45
C ARG A 40 3.11 14.34 1.39
N GLY A 41 2.12 13.47 1.56
CA GLY A 41 0.97 13.33 0.67
C GLY A 41 -0.26 14.07 1.17
N ARG A 42 -1.23 14.26 0.28
CA ARG A 42 -2.54 14.82 0.61
C ARG A 42 -3.64 14.09 -0.14
N ASP A 43 -4.85 14.20 0.37
CA ASP A 43 -6.05 13.75 -0.33
C ASP A 43 -6.18 14.44 -1.69
N PHE A 44 -6.86 13.78 -2.62
CA PHE A 44 -7.06 14.27 -3.96
C PHE A 44 -8.46 13.95 -4.48
N GLN A 45 -8.83 14.63 -5.56
CA GLN A 45 -10.00 14.33 -6.35
C GLN A 45 -9.55 14.14 -7.80
N LEU A 46 -10.06 13.10 -8.45
CA LEU A 46 -9.79 12.82 -9.86
C LEU A 46 -10.77 13.63 -10.71
N ARG A 47 -10.25 14.60 -11.46
CA ARG A 47 -11.08 15.57 -12.20
C ARG A 47 -11.15 15.27 -13.70
N ASN A 48 -10.19 14.51 -14.21
CA ASN A 48 -10.07 14.23 -15.63
C ASN A 48 -9.32 12.91 -15.86
N GLU A 49 -9.43 12.38 -17.09
CA GLU A 49 -8.83 11.12 -17.48
C GLU A 49 -7.30 11.11 -17.32
N ASN A 50 -6.62 12.24 -17.51
CA ASN A 50 -5.17 12.31 -17.36
C ASN A 50 -4.73 12.11 -15.90
N GLU A 51 -5.50 12.62 -14.94
CA GLU A 51 -5.27 12.37 -13.51
C GLU A 51 -5.55 10.92 -13.15
N VAL A 52 -6.64 10.33 -13.66
CA VAL A 52 -6.94 8.90 -13.48
C VAL A 52 -5.79 8.05 -14.03
N ARG A 53 -5.33 8.34 -15.25
CA ARG A 53 -4.21 7.63 -15.89
C ARG A 53 -2.93 7.73 -15.08
N ALA A 54 -2.59 8.92 -14.57
CA ALA A 54 -1.40 9.13 -13.74
C ALA A 54 -1.48 8.39 -12.41
N MET A 55 -2.66 8.37 -11.78
CA MET A 55 -2.91 7.61 -10.56
C MET A 55 -2.78 6.12 -10.82
N VAL A 56 -3.51 5.57 -11.80
CA VAL A 56 -3.45 4.14 -12.16
C VAL A 56 -2.02 3.72 -12.50
N TYR A 57 -1.28 4.53 -13.26
CA TYR A 57 0.12 4.24 -13.56
C TYR A 57 0.99 4.13 -12.30
N SER A 58 0.84 5.06 -11.35
CA SER A 58 1.61 5.07 -10.11
C SER A 58 1.23 3.88 -9.21
N VAL A 59 -0.07 3.61 -9.07
CA VAL A 59 -0.67 2.50 -8.31
C VAL A 59 -0.19 1.15 -8.86
N VAL A 60 -0.37 0.91 -10.17
CA VAL A 60 0.06 -0.35 -10.81
C VAL A 60 1.56 -0.53 -10.71
N THR A 61 2.35 0.54 -10.81
CA THR A 61 3.80 0.48 -10.61
C THR A 61 4.13 0.06 -9.18
N GLY A 62 3.48 0.65 -8.17
CA GLY A 62 3.64 0.28 -6.77
C GLY A 62 3.26 -1.18 -6.48
N LEU A 63 2.11 -1.64 -7.01
CA LEU A 63 1.69 -3.05 -6.90
C LEU A 63 2.67 -3.99 -7.58
N THR A 64 3.19 -3.62 -8.75
CA THR A 64 4.19 -4.43 -9.46
C THR A 64 5.41 -4.66 -8.57
N TRP A 65 5.87 -3.64 -7.84
CA TRP A 65 6.98 -3.77 -6.90
C TRP A 65 6.63 -4.66 -5.69
N LEU A 66 5.44 -4.49 -5.12
CA LEU A 66 4.97 -5.29 -3.98
C LEU A 66 4.83 -6.77 -4.37
N HIS A 67 4.19 -7.03 -5.51
CA HIS A 67 3.87 -8.37 -6.02
C HIS A 67 5.11 -9.14 -6.46
N LYS A 68 6.14 -8.46 -7.00
CA LYS A 68 7.45 -9.08 -7.29
C LYS A 68 8.09 -9.73 -6.06
N ASN A 69 7.77 -9.23 -4.88
CA ASN A 69 8.25 -9.75 -3.60
C ASN A 69 7.22 -10.68 -2.93
N SER A 70 6.20 -11.14 -3.66
CA SER A 70 5.13 -12.02 -3.17
C SER A 70 4.28 -11.44 -2.02
N TYR A 71 4.22 -10.11 -1.91
CA TYR A 71 3.33 -9.41 -0.99
C TYR A 71 2.08 -8.90 -1.70
N VAL A 72 1.01 -8.68 -0.94
CA VAL A 72 -0.25 -8.09 -1.36
C VAL A 72 -0.66 -7.01 -0.35
N HIS A 73 -1.34 -5.96 -0.83
CA HIS A 73 -1.77 -4.83 -0.01
C HIS A 73 -3.05 -5.13 0.76
N ARG A 74 -3.99 -5.85 0.15
CA ARG A 74 -5.28 -6.29 0.73
C ARG A 74 -6.36 -5.23 0.93
N ASP A 75 -5.97 -3.96 1.00
CA ASP A 75 -6.90 -2.85 1.20
C ASP A 75 -6.67 -1.72 0.18
N ILE A 76 -6.97 -1.98 -1.10
CA ILE A 76 -6.75 -1.03 -2.18
C ILE A 76 -8.05 -0.30 -2.50
N TRP A 77 -8.09 0.97 -2.12
CA TRP A 77 -9.15 1.93 -2.45
C TRP A 77 -8.57 3.36 -2.44
N LEU A 78 -9.32 4.34 -2.96
CA LEU A 78 -8.83 5.72 -3.08
C LEU A 78 -8.39 6.34 -1.75
N ALA A 79 -9.04 6.00 -0.64
CA ALA A 79 -8.71 6.56 0.67
C ALA A 79 -7.32 6.10 1.19
N ASN A 80 -6.80 4.96 0.69
CA ASN A 80 -5.45 4.49 0.98
C ASN A 80 -4.45 4.90 -0.12
N ILE A 81 -4.78 5.93 -0.89
CA ILE A 81 -3.89 6.52 -1.88
C ILE A 81 -3.72 7.99 -1.55
N LEU A 82 -2.48 8.46 -1.51
CA LEU A 82 -2.18 9.88 -1.34
C LEU A 82 -1.52 10.46 -2.59
N PHE A 83 -1.85 11.72 -2.88
CA PHE A 83 -1.17 12.50 -3.90
C PHE A 83 0.07 13.21 -3.34
N LEU A 84 1.20 13.08 -4.02
CA LEU A 84 2.47 13.73 -3.68
C LEU A 84 2.71 14.99 -4.54
N PRO A 85 2.50 16.21 -3.99
CA PRO A 85 2.79 17.44 -4.73
C PRO A 85 4.29 17.58 -5.00
N GLY A 86 4.64 18.06 -6.20
CA GLY A 86 6.04 18.33 -6.59
C GLY A 86 6.83 17.12 -7.10
N VAL A 87 6.29 15.89 -6.99
CA VAL A 87 6.87 14.69 -7.61
C VAL A 87 6.39 14.59 -9.06
N ARG A 88 7.24 14.15 -9.99
CA ARG A 88 6.88 14.05 -11.42
C ARG A 88 6.48 12.64 -11.86
N ASP A 89 7.23 11.64 -11.44
CA ASP A 89 7.14 10.29 -12.03
C ASP A 89 6.14 9.37 -11.31
N TYR A 90 5.95 9.55 -9.99
CA TYR A 90 5.03 8.75 -9.16
C TYR A 90 4.26 9.64 -8.19
N ARG A 91 3.24 10.31 -8.73
CA ARG A 91 2.47 11.33 -8.01
C ARG A 91 1.44 10.76 -7.04
N TYR A 92 1.25 9.44 -7.03
CA TYR A 92 0.31 8.77 -6.15
C TYR A 92 0.98 7.58 -5.49
N ILE A 93 0.78 7.41 -4.19
CA ILE A 93 1.38 6.33 -3.40
C ILE A 93 0.32 5.61 -2.58
N PHE A 94 0.54 4.31 -2.36
CA PHE A 94 -0.24 3.56 -1.38
C PHE A 94 0.16 3.94 0.04
N THR A 95 -0.83 3.95 0.90
CA THR A 95 -0.68 4.08 2.33
C THR A 95 -1.44 2.96 3.03
N ASP A 96 -1.29 2.88 4.35
CA ASP A 96 -2.05 1.97 5.18
C ASP A 96 -1.85 0.49 4.83
N PHE A 97 -0.67 -0.02 5.18
CA PHE A 97 -0.28 -1.41 4.99
C PHE A 97 -0.70 -2.32 6.16
N GLU A 98 -1.61 -1.90 7.04
CA GLU A 98 -2.02 -2.66 8.22
C GLU A 98 -2.50 -4.08 7.87
N TYR A 99 -3.21 -4.21 6.75
CA TYR A 99 -3.72 -5.50 6.27
C TYR A 99 -2.77 -6.23 5.31
N GLY A 100 -1.66 -5.60 4.91
CA GLY A 100 -0.71 -6.12 3.95
C GLY A 100 -0.04 -7.41 4.43
N ASN A 101 0.13 -8.40 3.53
CA ASN A 101 0.74 -9.69 3.90
C ASN A 101 1.28 -10.44 2.68
N ALA A 102 1.81 -11.65 2.88
CA ALA A 102 2.18 -12.55 1.81
C ALA A 102 0.96 -12.99 0.98
N SER A 103 1.15 -13.06 -0.33
CA SER A 103 0.15 -13.52 -1.30
C SER A 103 -0.23 -14.99 -1.05
N GLY A 104 -1.50 -15.32 -1.22
CA GLY A 104 -2.01 -16.70 -1.18
C GLY A 104 -2.30 -17.22 0.23
N LEU A 105 -2.18 -16.37 1.26
CA LEU A 105 -2.61 -16.71 2.61
C LEU A 105 -4.14 -16.81 2.68
N LYS A 106 -4.59 -17.76 3.51
CA LYS A 106 -6.00 -17.90 3.82
C LYS A 106 -6.40 -16.79 4.78
N VAL A 107 -7.49 -16.10 4.47
CA VAL A 107 -8.01 -15.02 5.30
C VAL A 107 -9.13 -15.55 6.19
N SER A 108 -9.08 -15.21 7.47
CA SER A 108 -10.11 -15.54 8.46
C SER A 108 -11.29 -14.57 8.40
N GLU A 109 -11.01 -13.32 8.04
CA GLU A 109 -11.97 -12.22 8.03
C GLU A 109 -11.95 -11.50 6.68
N ARG A 110 -13.13 -11.08 6.22
CA ARG A 110 -13.29 -10.25 5.03
C ARG A 110 -13.34 -8.79 5.46
N LEU A 111 -12.60 -7.92 4.75
CA LEU A 111 -12.79 -6.49 4.90
C LEU A 111 -14.16 -6.09 4.32
N LYS A 112 -14.72 -5.01 4.84
CA LYS A 112 -16.09 -4.56 4.54
C LYS A 112 -16.36 -4.43 3.04
N ASP A 113 -15.35 -4.02 2.28
CA ASP A 113 -15.48 -3.70 0.87
C ASP A 113 -15.09 -4.84 -0.07
N TRP A 114 -14.75 -6.01 0.47
CA TRP A 114 -14.50 -7.21 -0.31
C TRP A 114 -15.81 -7.85 -0.77
N ASP A 115 -15.85 -8.22 -2.04
CA ASP A 115 -16.93 -8.98 -2.65
C ASP A 115 -16.52 -10.43 -2.95
N ASP A 116 -17.43 -11.19 -3.54
CA ASP A 116 -17.20 -12.61 -3.86
C ASP A 116 -16.15 -12.83 -4.97
N SER A 117 -15.77 -11.78 -5.71
CA SER A 117 -14.70 -11.82 -6.72
C SER A 117 -13.33 -11.48 -6.14
N THR A 118 -13.29 -10.91 -4.93
CA THR A 118 -12.05 -10.46 -4.29
C THR A 118 -11.19 -11.65 -3.84
N LEU A 119 -11.81 -12.73 -3.34
CA LEU A 119 -11.09 -13.91 -2.85
C LEU A 119 -11.19 -15.08 -3.83
N THR A 120 -10.17 -15.93 -3.80
CA THR A 120 -10.28 -17.24 -4.46
C THR A 120 -11.34 -18.12 -3.77
N LYS A 121 -11.80 -19.18 -4.45
CA LYS A 121 -12.75 -20.18 -3.90
C LYS A 121 -12.31 -20.80 -2.56
N ASN A 122 -11.01 -20.76 -2.24
CA ASN A 122 -10.45 -21.30 -1.01
C ASN A 122 -10.23 -20.23 0.08
N ASN A 123 -10.87 -19.05 -0.03
CA ASN A 123 -10.70 -17.90 0.85
C ASN A 123 -9.25 -17.44 0.95
N LYS A 124 -8.55 -17.36 -0.19
CA LYS A 124 -7.19 -16.80 -0.26
C LYS A 124 -7.20 -15.47 -0.99
N TYR A 125 -6.47 -14.51 -0.44
CA TYR A 125 -6.19 -13.23 -1.09
C TYR A 125 -4.90 -13.33 -1.90
N THR A 126 -4.87 -12.80 -3.13
CA THR A 126 -3.75 -12.98 -4.06
C THR A 126 -3.38 -11.69 -4.78
N VAL A 127 -2.29 -11.70 -5.54
CA VAL A 127 -1.91 -10.59 -6.43
C VAL A 127 -3.04 -10.18 -7.37
N LYS A 128 -3.86 -11.14 -7.84
CA LYS A 128 -5.02 -10.85 -8.69
C LYS A 128 -6.11 -10.11 -7.94
N SER A 129 -6.23 -10.37 -6.64
CA SER A 129 -7.17 -9.68 -5.75
C SER A 129 -6.80 -8.21 -5.59
N ASP A 130 -5.50 -7.89 -5.47
CA ASP A 130 -5.04 -6.48 -5.43
C ASP A 130 -5.29 -5.76 -6.76
N LEU A 131 -5.16 -6.46 -7.89
CA LEU A 131 -5.43 -5.90 -9.22
C LEU A 131 -6.93 -5.73 -9.48
N TYR A 132 -7.77 -6.44 -8.73
CA TYR A 132 -9.20 -6.22 -8.71
C TYR A 132 -9.50 -4.94 -7.92
N ILE A 133 -9.20 -3.81 -8.54
CA ILE A 133 -9.49 -2.49 -8.00
C ILE A 133 -10.94 -2.19 -8.33
N ASN A 134 -11.77 -2.03 -7.30
CA ASN A 134 -13.18 -1.71 -7.46
C ASN A 134 -13.36 -0.20 -7.73
N LEU A 135 -13.05 0.23 -8.96
CA LEU A 135 -13.18 1.63 -9.39
C LEU A 135 -14.64 2.10 -9.40
N GLU A 136 -15.61 1.19 -9.54
CA GLU A 136 -17.04 1.52 -9.53
C GLU A 136 -17.53 2.05 -8.18
N ARG A 137 -16.80 1.77 -7.10
CA ARG A 137 -17.06 2.32 -5.75
C ARG A 137 -16.22 3.55 -5.42
N CYS A 138 -15.33 3.94 -6.34
CA CYS A 138 -14.40 5.05 -6.21
C CYS A 138 -14.84 6.30 -6.98
N LEU A 139 -15.88 6.20 -7.81
CA LEU A 139 -16.53 7.29 -8.55
C LEU A 139 -17.93 7.54 -7.99
#